data_AF-A0A967I9T6-F1
#
_entry.id   AF-A0A967I9T6-F1
#
_cell.length_a   1.000
_cell.length_b   1.000
_cell.length_c   1.000
_cell.angle_alpha   90.00
_cell.angle_beta   90.00
_cell.angle_gamma   90.00
#
_symmetry.space_group_name_H-M   'P 1'
#
loop_
_entity.id
_entity.type
_entity.pdbx_description
1 polymer ?
#
loop_
_entity_poly.entity_id
_entity_poly.type
_entity_poly.pdbx_seq_one_letter_code
_entity_poly.pdbx_strand_id
1 'polypeptide(L)'
;MNCTQAVLQATIGVDDPQMMEMAEAFGGGIGDSKCLCGAVSGGVMALGLSGKGKKSGALVKLFKEQNRATCCAALSRPYRWQSREHLANCRRITEETAAMVEKLLSE
;
A
#
# COMPACT_ATOMS: atom_id res chain seq x y z
N MET A 1 12.80 1.63 -2.74
CA MET A 1 11.42 1.93 -2.32
C MET A 1 10.71 0.67 -1.89
N ASN A 2 9.96 0.74 -0.80
CA ASN A 2 9.03 -0.32 -0.37
C ASN A 2 7.62 -0.10 -0.95
N CYS A 3 6.69 -1.00 -0.66
CA CYS A 3 5.31 -0.93 -1.17
C CYS A 3 4.52 0.30 -0.69
N THR A 4 4.81 0.86 0.49
CA THR A 4 4.18 2.10 0.98
C THR A 4 4.66 3.31 0.19
N GLN A 5 5.98 3.47 0.07
CA GLN A 5 6.60 4.54 -0.72
C GLN A 5 6.13 4.50 -2.16
N ALA A 6 6.11 3.31 -2.78
CA ALA A 6 5.71 3.14 -4.18
C ALA A 6 4.26 3.58 -4.44
N VAL A 7 3.29 3.16 -3.61
CA VAL A 7 1.89 3.60 -3.78
C VAL A 7 1.74 5.09 -3.53
N LEU A 8 2.37 5.61 -2.46
CA LEU A 8 2.28 7.03 -2.14
C LEU A 8 2.82 7.89 -3.28
N GLN A 9 4.07 7.67 -3.68
CA GLN A 9 4.73 8.46 -4.72
C GLN A 9 3.99 8.38 -6.07
N ALA A 10 3.51 7.19 -6.44
CA ALA A 10 2.80 7.00 -7.70
C ALA A 10 1.47 7.75 -7.78
N THR A 11 0.84 8.06 -6.64
CA THR A 11 -0.54 8.58 -6.60
C THR A 11 -0.64 10.05 -6.22
N ILE A 12 0.35 10.61 -5.53
CA ILE A 12 0.35 12.05 -5.21
C ILE A 12 1.12 12.88 -6.22
N GLY A 13 1.99 12.26 -7.04
CA GLY A 13 2.79 12.96 -8.05
C GLY A 13 3.78 13.99 -7.48
N VAL A 14 4.03 13.94 -6.17
CA VAL A 14 4.95 14.82 -5.43
C VAL A 14 6.16 13.99 -5.00
N ASP A 15 7.35 14.50 -5.31
CA ASP A 15 8.61 13.92 -4.86
C ASP A 15 9.12 14.71 -3.64
N ASP A 16 8.62 14.34 -2.46
CA ASP A 16 9.02 14.93 -1.18
C ASP A 16 9.83 13.92 -0.35
N PRO A 17 11.13 14.19 -0.08
CA PRO A 17 11.98 13.28 0.68
C PRO A 17 11.49 12.99 2.11
N GLN A 18 10.90 13.97 2.79
CA GLN A 18 10.39 13.79 4.15
C GLN A 18 9.16 12.87 4.16
N MET A 19 8.29 13.00 3.15
CA MET A 19 7.17 12.07 2.97
C MET A 19 7.67 10.65 2.66
N MET A 20 8.72 10.50 1.86
CA MET A 20 9.29 9.19 1.55
C MET A 20 9.96 8.54 2.75
N GLU A 21 10.64 9.30 3.61
CA GLU A 21 11.21 8.83 4.87
C GLU A 21 10.12 8.39 5.85
N MET A 22 9.05 9.18 5.98
CA MET A 22 7.88 8.79 6.77
C MET A 22 7.23 7.51 6.23
N ALA A 23 7.03 7.41 4.92
CA ALA A 23 6.45 6.24 4.28
C ALA A 23 7.35 5.00 4.39
N GLU A 24 8.67 5.18 4.51
CA GLU A 24 9.61 4.07 4.67
C GLU A 24 9.32 3.24 5.93
N ALA A 25 8.95 3.88 7.03
CA ALA A 25 8.66 3.24 8.32
C ALA A 25 7.51 2.19 8.25
N PHE A 26 6.66 2.26 7.22
CA PHE A 26 5.54 1.34 7.02
C PHE A 26 5.92 0.11 6.19
N GLY A 27 7.15 0.07 5.65
CA GLY A 27 7.73 -1.05 4.93
C GLY A 27 7.69 -2.35 5.73
N GLY A 28 7.54 -3.48 5.02
CA GLY A 28 7.37 -4.79 5.66
C GLY A 28 6.07 -4.94 6.47
N GLY A 29 5.22 -3.90 6.42
CA GLY A 29 3.92 -3.85 7.06
C GLY A 29 3.94 -3.37 8.50
N ILE A 30 4.46 -2.15 8.65
CA ILE A 30 4.88 -1.47 9.88
C ILE A 30 6.17 -2.06 10.42
N GLY A 31 7.30 -1.54 9.93
CA GLY A 31 8.64 -1.91 10.39
C GLY A 31 8.91 -3.42 10.46
N ASP A 32 8.62 -4.14 9.38
CA ASP A 32 8.82 -5.60 9.27
C ASP A 32 8.04 -6.47 10.26
N SER A 33 7.08 -5.91 11.00
CA SER A 33 6.22 -6.66 11.93
C SER A 33 5.18 -7.54 11.24
N LYS A 34 5.01 -7.39 9.91
CA LYS A 34 4.04 -8.13 9.08
C LYS A 34 2.58 -7.87 9.50
N CYS A 35 2.29 -6.72 10.11
CA CYS A 35 0.97 -6.37 10.59
C CYS A 35 0.07 -5.90 9.45
N LEU A 36 0.24 -4.67 8.95
CA LEU A 36 -0.65 -4.05 7.96
C LEU A 36 0.03 -3.94 6.60
N CYS A 37 -0.66 -4.24 5.49
CA CYS A 37 -0.08 -4.11 4.15
C CYS A 37 0.39 -2.69 3.88
N GLY A 38 1.68 -2.54 3.56
CA GLY A 38 2.28 -1.23 3.29
C GLY A 38 1.64 -0.49 2.10
N ALA A 39 1.21 -1.21 1.06
CA ALA A 39 0.51 -0.61 -0.09
C ALA A 39 -0.80 0.08 0.33
N VAL A 40 -1.56 -0.54 1.24
CA VAL A 40 -2.78 0.05 1.81
C VAL A 40 -2.45 1.29 2.63
N SER A 41 -1.39 1.25 3.44
CA SER A 41 -0.92 2.42 4.21
C SER A 41 -0.57 3.59 3.28
N GLY A 42 0.18 3.34 2.21
CA GLY A 42 0.53 4.37 1.21
C GLY A 42 -0.70 4.96 0.51
N GLY A 43 -1.68 4.12 0.17
CA GLY A 43 -2.94 4.60 -0.42
C GLY A 43 -3.78 5.45 0.53
N VAL A 44 -3.84 5.09 1.82
CA VAL A 44 -4.52 5.90 2.85
C VAL A 44 -3.82 7.26 3.02
N MET A 45 -2.48 7.28 3.02
CA MET A 45 -1.71 8.54 3.05
C MET A 45 -2.04 9.41 1.85
N ALA A 46 -2.04 8.86 0.63
CA ALA A 46 -2.37 9.60 -0.59
C ALA A 46 -3.79 10.18 -0.60
N LEU A 47 -4.78 9.39 -0.16
CA LEU A 47 -6.15 9.86 0.01
C LEU A 47 -6.23 10.99 1.06
N GLY A 48 -5.49 10.86 2.16
CA GLY A 48 -5.41 11.88 3.21
C GLY A 48 -4.85 13.20 2.69
N LEU A 49 -3.70 13.15 2.02
CA LEU A 49 -3.05 14.33 1.42
C LEU A 49 -3.93 15.03 0.38
N SER A 50 -4.74 14.26 -0.35
CA SER A 50 -5.65 14.78 -1.37
C SER A 50 -6.99 15.30 -0.82
N GLY A 51 -7.15 15.39 0.51
CA GLY A 51 -8.41 15.79 1.15
C GLY A 51 -9.54 14.75 1.04
N LYS A 52 -9.24 13.55 0.53
CA LYS A 52 -10.19 12.44 0.31
C LYS A 52 -10.07 11.35 1.38
N GLY A 53 -9.53 11.65 2.56
CA GLY A 53 -9.30 10.69 3.64
C GLY A 53 -10.54 9.89 4.08
N LYS A 54 -11.75 10.44 3.91
CA LYS A 54 -13.02 9.71 4.15
C LYS A 54 -13.21 8.48 3.25
N LYS A 55 -12.48 8.38 2.13
CA LYS A 55 -12.49 7.23 1.22
C LYS A 55 -11.58 6.08 1.66
N SER A 56 -10.85 6.21 2.76
CA SER A 56 -9.96 5.14 3.26
C SER A 56 -10.69 3.81 3.50
N GLY A 57 -11.93 3.87 3.98
CA GLY A 57 -12.78 2.67 4.14
C GLY A 57 -13.14 2.02 2.81
N ALA A 58 -13.37 2.82 1.76
CA ALA A 58 -13.63 2.31 0.41
C ALA A 58 -12.38 1.64 -0.19
N LEU A 59 -11.19 2.22 0.01
CA LEU A 59 -9.93 1.59 -0.38
C LEU A 59 -9.75 0.23 0.29
N VAL A 60 -9.96 0.15 1.61
CA VAL A 60 -9.85 -1.11 2.36
C VAL A 60 -10.86 -2.15 1.85
N LYS A 61 -12.08 -1.72 1.51
CA LYS A 61 -13.10 -2.61 0.94
C LYS A 61 -12.65 -3.18 -0.42
N LEU A 62 -12.28 -2.31 -1.37
CA LEU A 62 -11.80 -2.70 -2.70
C LEU A 62 -10.59 -3.64 -2.60
N PHE A 63 -9.65 -3.32 -1.70
CA PHE A 63 -8.46 -4.14 -1.47
C PHE A 63 -8.83 -5.54 -0.98
N LYS A 64 -9.74 -5.65 -0.02
CA LYS A 64 -10.20 -6.94 0.54
C LYS A 64 -11.01 -7.75 -0.46
N GLU A 65 -11.76 -7.13 -1.36
CA GLU A 65 -12.49 -7.86 -2.41
C GLU A 65 -11.52 -8.63 -3.32
N GLN A 66 -10.34 -8.09 -3.59
CA GLN A 66 -9.31 -8.75 -4.40
C GLN A 66 -8.38 -9.66 -3.57
N ASN A 67 -7.96 -9.21 -2.39
CA ASN A 67 -6.86 -9.83 -1.63
C ASN A 67 -7.29 -10.48 -0.30
N ARG A 68 -8.58 -10.43 0.05
CA ARG A 68 -9.24 -11.03 1.24
C ARG A 68 -8.87 -10.46 2.61
N ALA A 69 -7.65 -9.97 2.81
CA ALA A 69 -7.18 -9.43 4.08
C ALA A 69 -6.23 -8.26 3.85
N THR A 70 -6.15 -7.31 4.79
CA THR A 70 -5.12 -6.27 4.77
C THR A 70 -3.87 -6.65 5.57
N CYS A 71 -3.88 -7.80 6.26
CA CYS A 71 -2.77 -8.23 7.10
C CYS A 71 -1.58 -8.70 6.25
N CYS A 72 -0.41 -8.11 6.44
CA CYS A 72 0.77 -8.40 5.60
C CYS A 72 1.22 -9.87 5.75
N ALA A 73 1.19 -10.42 6.97
CA ALA A 73 1.47 -11.84 7.22
C ALA A 73 0.48 -12.75 6.47
N ALA A 74 -0.81 -12.40 6.45
CA ALA A 74 -1.83 -13.20 5.76
C ALA A 74 -1.62 -13.20 4.24
N LEU A 75 -1.31 -12.02 3.68
CA LEU A 75 -1.07 -11.83 2.25
C LEU A 75 0.20 -12.53 1.76
N SER A 76 1.21 -12.66 2.62
CA SER A 76 2.50 -13.29 2.29
C SER A 76 2.58 -14.76 2.70
N ARG A 77 1.60 -15.29 3.44
CA ARG A 77 1.56 -16.66 3.99
C ARG A 77 1.96 -17.76 2.99
N PRO A 78 1.55 -17.74 1.71
CA PRO A 78 1.90 -18.81 0.77
C PRO A 78 3.37 -18.83 0.34
N TYR A 79 4.13 -17.78 0.63
CA TYR A 79 5.47 -17.56 0.09
C TYR A 79 6.54 -17.57 1.18
N ARG A 80 7.74 -18.02 0.82
CA ARG A 80 8.92 -17.78 1.66
C ARG A 80 9.22 -16.29 1.67
N TRP A 81 9.40 -15.71 2.86
CA TRP A 81 9.72 -14.29 3.00
C TRP A 81 10.97 -13.92 2.20
N GLN A 82 10.92 -12.77 1.51
CA GLN A 82 11.93 -12.29 0.56
C GLN A 82 12.25 -13.23 -0.63
N SER A 83 11.47 -14.28 -0.87
CA SER A 83 11.61 -15.05 -2.11
C SER A 83 11.16 -14.24 -3.33
N ARG A 84 11.54 -14.71 -4.53
CA ARG A 84 11.14 -14.07 -5.79
C ARG A 84 9.61 -14.00 -5.92
N GLU A 85 8.91 -15.04 -5.49
CA GLU A 85 7.45 -15.16 -5.51
C GLU A 85 6.80 -14.20 -4.51
N HIS A 86 7.35 -14.09 -3.30
CA HIS A 86 6.89 -13.11 -2.32
C HIS A 86 6.99 -11.67 -2.88
N LEU A 87 8.16 -11.31 -3.42
CA LEU A 87 8.39 -9.98 -3.98
C LEU A 87 7.51 -9.73 -5.23
N ALA A 88 7.25 -10.76 -6.04
CA ALA A 88 6.32 -10.66 -7.16
C ALA A 88 4.88 -10.40 -6.68
N ASN A 89 4.43 -11.09 -5.63
CA ASN A 89 3.11 -10.83 -5.03
C ASN A 89 3.02 -9.41 -4.44
N CYS A 90 4.06 -8.94 -3.73
CA CYS A 90 4.09 -7.56 -3.24
C CYS A 90 4.03 -6.54 -4.38
N ARG A 91 4.74 -6.76 -5.50
CA ARG A 91 4.65 -5.88 -6.68
C ARG A 91 3.24 -5.84 -7.27
N ARG A 92 2.63 -7.00 -7.52
CA ARG A 92 1.24 -7.11 -8.00
C ARG A 92 0.28 -6.33 -7.08
N ILE A 93 0.35 -6.56 -5.78
CA ILE A 93 -0.49 -5.87 -4.79
C ILE A 93 -0.25 -4.35 -4.83
N THR A 94 1.00 -3.92 -4.98
CA THR A 94 1.36 -2.50 -5.06
C THR A 94 0.73 -1.84 -6.29
N GLU A 95 0.86 -2.45 -7.47
CA GLU A 95 0.27 -1.98 -8.72
C GLU A 95 -1.27 -1.91 -8.65
N GLU A 96 -1.91 -2.98 -8.18
CA GLU A 96 -3.36 -3.03 -8.00
C GLU A 96 -3.85 -1.96 -7.02
N THR A 97 -3.14 -1.77 -5.91
CA THR A 97 -3.52 -0.77 -4.90
C THR A 97 -3.36 0.64 -5.44
N ALA A 98 -2.29 0.94 -6.18
CA ALA A 98 -2.13 2.24 -6.83
C ALA A 98 -3.30 2.52 -7.79
N ALA A 99 -3.71 1.54 -8.60
CA ALA A 99 -4.87 1.68 -9.48
C ALA A 99 -6.19 1.91 -8.72
N MET A 100 -6.39 1.24 -7.57
CA MET A 100 -7.56 1.48 -6.71
C MET A 100 -7.55 2.90 -6.14
N VAL A 101 -6.39 3.38 -5.69
CA VAL A 101 -6.23 4.72 -5.15
C VAL A 101 -6.53 5.75 -6.22
N GLU A 102 -5.98 5.61 -7.43
CA GLU A 102 -6.25 6.51 -8.54
C GLU A 102 -7.73 6.61 -8.90
N LYS A 103 -8.42 5.46 -8.93
CA LYS A 103 -9.87 5.44 -9.11
C LYS A 103 -10.58 6.29 -8.04
N LEU A 104 -10.23 6.09 -6.77
CA LEU A 104 -10.84 6.84 -5.66
C LEU A 104 -10.45 8.32 -5.64
N LEU A 105 -9.28 8.67 -6.15
CA LEU A 105 -8.83 10.05 -6.33
C LEU A 105 -9.55 10.74 -7.48
N SER A 106 -9.95 10.00 -8.52
CA SER A 106 -10.68 10.54 -9.67
C SER A 106 -12.18 10.74 -9.43
N GLU A 107 -12.77 10.03 -8.47
CA GLU A 107 -14.17 10.18 -8.02
C GLU A 107 -14.38 11.40 -7.12
#